data_AF-A0A945VAW2-F1
#
_entry.id   AF-A0A945VAW2-F1
#
_cell.length_a   1.000
_cell.length_b   1.000
_cell.length_c   1.000
_cell.angle_alpha   90.00
_cell.angle_beta   90.00
_cell.angle_gamma   90.00
#
_symmetry.space_group_name_H-M   'P 1'
#
loop_
_entity.id
_entity.type
_entity.pdbx_description
1 polymer ?
#
loop_
_entity_poly.entity_id
_entity_poly.type
_entity_poly.pdbx_seq_one_letter_code
_entity_poly.pdbx_strand_id
1 'polypeptide(L)'
;MAKLSKTENAILEAILNDPFISQAKIATDLNLARSTIAVQISQLIDKGLLAGRGYILPKSQKVVCIGGIAFNRKYSLSTPPVLGTSNPAISAKSYGGVIRNITENMARMDVDVCLISIIGNDESGRELRSQIRNLGVDTSQISISKDKPTAEYIAIFDDKNELVMGIASMDILDQITPSLIEDSWLSIRSSDWVILDCNLPKETIEKILEIKENANFMVAVDTVSVSKAKRLPSNLSQIDILFTNKDEAI
;
A
#
# COMPACT_ATOMS: atom_id res chain seq x y z
N MET A 1 19.48 9.83 -0.59
CA MET A 1 19.76 9.38 -1.98
C MET A 1 20.67 8.18 -1.90
N ALA A 2 20.31 7.01 -2.47
CA ALA A 2 21.33 6.07 -2.92
C ALA A 2 22.23 6.86 -3.88
N LYS A 3 23.49 7.08 -3.49
CA LYS A 3 24.38 8.01 -4.20
C LYS A 3 24.67 7.41 -5.58
N LEU A 4 23.96 7.90 -6.59
CA LEU A 4 24.17 7.48 -7.96
C LEU A 4 25.58 7.87 -8.38
N SER A 5 26.26 6.96 -9.08
CA SER A 5 27.54 7.29 -9.68
C SER A 5 27.33 8.41 -10.73
N LYS A 6 28.40 9.14 -11.06
CA LYS A 6 28.33 10.13 -12.15
C LYS A 6 27.83 9.51 -13.46
N THR A 7 28.23 8.26 -13.71
CA THR A 7 27.83 7.49 -14.89
C THR A 7 26.35 7.12 -14.85
N GLU A 8 25.84 6.68 -13.70
CA GLU A 8 24.42 6.34 -13.55
C GLU A 8 23.51 7.54 -13.77
N ASN A 9 23.88 8.71 -13.23
CA ASN A 9 23.15 9.95 -13.46
C ASN A 9 23.14 10.34 -14.94
N ALA A 10 24.28 10.28 -15.61
CA ALA A 10 24.39 10.63 -17.02
C ALA A 10 23.58 9.69 -17.93
N ILE A 11 23.54 8.38 -17.61
CA ILE A 11 22.72 7.40 -18.34
C ILE A 11 21.24 7.66 -18.11
N LEU A 12 20.83 7.94 -16.86
CA LEU A 12 19.45 8.23 -16.52
C LEU A 12 18.97 9.52 -17.20
N GLU A 13 19.77 10.58 -17.22
CA GLU A 13 19.47 11.83 -17.95
C GLU A 13 19.32 11.60 -19.45
N ALA A 14 20.19 10.79 -20.07
CA ALA A 14 20.08 10.47 -21.49
C ALA A 14 18.77 9.75 -21.82
N ILE A 15 18.36 8.79 -20.98
CA ILE A 15 17.08 8.08 -21.10
C ILE A 15 15.88 9.00 -20.88
N LEU A 16 15.95 9.91 -19.90
CA LEU A 16 14.90 10.89 -19.63
C LEU A 16 14.66 11.84 -20.82
N ASN A 17 15.74 12.22 -21.51
CA ASN A 17 15.67 13.11 -22.67
C ASN A 17 15.19 12.40 -23.95
N ASP A 18 15.52 11.12 -24.11
CA ASP A 18 15.05 10.29 -25.24
C ASP A 18 14.76 8.85 -24.75
N PRO A 19 13.50 8.52 -24.42
CA PRO A 19 13.11 7.19 -23.95
C PRO A 19 13.39 6.05 -24.94
N PHE A 20 13.61 6.36 -26.23
CA PHE A 20 13.90 5.38 -27.27
C PHE A 20 15.40 5.25 -27.59
N ILE A 21 16.27 5.95 -26.85
CA ILE A 21 17.71 5.98 -27.10
C ILE A 21 18.33 4.58 -26.97
N SER A 22 19.08 4.13 -27.98
CA SER A 22 19.71 2.81 -27.93
C SER A 22 20.91 2.78 -26.96
N GLN A 23 21.21 1.61 -26.37
CA GLN A 23 22.44 1.42 -25.56
C GLN A 23 23.72 1.81 -26.33
N ALA A 24 23.73 1.57 -27.64
CA ALA A 24 24.86 1.93 -28.49
C ALA A 24 25.04 3.45 -28.58
N LYS A 25 23.93 4.20 -28.70
CA LYS A 25 23.97 5.66 -28.75
C LYS A 25 24.40 6.26 -27.41
N ILE A 26 23.86 5.78 -26.29
CA ILE A 26 24.31 6.19 -24.94
C ILE A 26 25.81 5.92 -24.77
N ALA A 27 26.29 4.75 -25.21
CA ALA A 27 27.70 4.38 -25.12
C ALA A 27 28.59 5.34 -25.92
N THR A 28 28.18 5.70 -27.14
CA THR A 28 28.88 6.71 -27.96
C THR A 28 28.90 8.08 -27.30
N ASP A 29 27.75 8.54 -26.79
CA ASP A 29 27.61 9.88 -26.23
C ASP A 29 28.39 10.07 -24.93
N LEU A 30 28.46 9.02 -24.10
CA LEU A 30 29.21 9.03 -22.84
C LEU A 30 30.66 8.55 -23.00
N ASN A 31 31.08 8.18 -24.23
CA ASN A 31 32.39 7.59 -24.52
C ASN A 31 32.73 6.39 -23.60
N LEU A 32 31.79 5.46 -23.49
CA LEU A 32 31.89 4.24 -22.67
C LEU A 32 31.66 2.98 -23.52
N ALA A 33 32.09 1.82 -23.03
CA ALA A 33 31.77 0.56 -23.67
C ALA A 33 30.27 0.24 -23.53
N ARG A 34 29.66 -0.33 -24.57
CA ARG A 34 28.26 -0.76 -24.54
C ARG A 34 27.99 -1.76 -23.40
N SER A 35 28.94 -2.63 -23.09
CA SER A 35 28.86 -3.56 -21.96
C SER A 35 28.76 -2.83 -20.61
N THR A 36 29.50 -1.73 -20.43
CA THR A 36 29.40 -0.87 -19.25
C THR A 36 28.01 -0.26 -19.14
N ILE A 37 27.47 0.27 -20.24
CA ILE A 37 26.10 0.81 -20.27
C ILE A 37 25.07 -0.26 -19.86
N ALA A 38 25.18 -1.47 -20.40
CA ALA A 38 24.28 -2.57 -20.05
C ALA A 38 24.34 -2.94 -18.55
N VAL A 39 25.52 -2.97 -17.95
CA VAL A 39 25.68 -3.20 -16.50
C VAL A 39 25.05 -2.09 -15.69
N GLN A 40 25.30 -0.82 -16.06
CA GLN A 40 24.74 0.34 -15.35
C GLN A 40 23.20 0.38 -15.47
N ILE A 41 22.64 0.02 -16.64
CA ILE A 41 21.18 -0.10 -16.80
C ILE A 41 20.62 -1.19 -15.88
N SER A 42 21.27 -2.37 -15.79
CA SER A 42 20.85 -3.39 -14.82
C SER A 42 20.89 -2.84 -13.39
N GLN A 43 21.94 -2.11 -13.01
CA GLN A 43 22.02 -1.46 -11.70
C GLN A 43 20.93 -0.41 -11.47
N LEU A 44 20.56 0.35 -12.49
CA LEU A 44 19.44 1.29 -12.43
C LEU A 44 18.09 0.58 -12.30
N ILE A 45 17.92 -0.59 -12.94
CA ILE A 45 16.74 -1.45 -12.78
C ILE A 45 16.69 -2.03 -11.35
N ASP A 46 17.80 -2.56 -10.85
CA ASP A 46 17.91 -3.10 -9.48
C ASP A 46 17.63 -2.01 -8.43
N LYS A 47 18.06 -0.77 -8.71
CA LYS A 47 17.76 0.43 -7.90
C LYS A 47 16.33 0.95 -8.08
N GLY A 48 15.54 0.35 -8.96
CA GLY A 48 14.15 0.72 -9.22
C GLY A 48 13.96 2.05 -9.96
N LEU A 49 14.99 2.55 -10.65
CA LEU A 49 14.91 3.78 -11.46
C LEU A 49 14.40 3.51 -12.88
N LEU A 50 14.43 2.25 -13.31
CA LEU A 50 13.89 1.77 -14.57
C LEU A 50 13.08 0.50 -14.30
N ALA A 51 11.88 0.41 -14.89
CA ALA A 51 11.02 -0.76 -14.78
C ALA A 51 11.49 -1.95 -15.63
N GLY A 52 12.46 -1.73 -16.52
CA GLY A 52 13.03 -2.80 -17.34
C GLY A 52 13.97 -2.29 -18.43
N ARG A 53 14.43 -3.23 -19.28
CA ARG A 53 15.41 -2.96 -20.35
C ARG A 53 14.87 -2.12 -21.51
N GLY A 54 13.56 -1.89 -21.56
CA GLY A 54 12.92 -0.95 -22.48
C GLY A 54 12.96 0.51 -22.01
N TYR A 55 13.75 0.81 -20.97
CA TYR A 55 13.88 2.15 -20.37
C TYR A 55 12.58 2.78 -19.90
N ILE A 56 11.61 1.94 -19.56
CA ILE A 56 10.34 2.37 -19.02
C ILE A 56 10.64 2.99 -17.66
N LEU A 57 10.40 4.28 -17.51
CA LEU A 57 10.45 4.94 -16.22
C LEU A 57 9.28 4.40 -15.37
N PRO A 58 9.51 4.09 -14.08
CA PRO A 58 8.40 3.82 -13.18
C PRO A 58 7.43 5.00 -13.24
N LYS A 59 6.13 4.72 -13.26
CA LYS A 59 5.14 5.78 -13.01
C LYS A 59 5.43 6.27 -11.59
N SER A 60 5.97 7.48 -11.45
CA SER A 60 6.18 8.09 -10.13
C SER A 60 4.80 8.38 -9.55
N GLN A 61 4.38 7.51 -8.64
CA GLN A 61 3.20 7.72 -7.82
C GLN A 61 3.59 8.74 -6.74
N LYS A 62 2.78 9.76 -6.49
CA LYS A 62 3.12 10.70 -5.41
C LYS A 62 3.07 10.00 -4.06
N VAL A 63 2.07 9.13 -3.87
CA VAL A 63 1.85 8.42 -2.61
C VAL A 63 1.62 6.93 -2.85
N VAL A 64 2.26 6.10 -2.05
CA VAL A 64 1.96 4.67 -1.92
C VAL A 64 1.35 4.41 -0.56
N CYS A 65 0.15 3.87 -0.56
CA CYS A 65 -0.59 3.47 0.62
C CYS A 65 -0.49 1.95 0.80
N ILE A 66 -0.07 1.48 1.97
CA ILE A 66 0.15 0.06 2.28
C ILE A 66 -0.65 -0.33 3.52
N GLY A 67 -1.64 -1.20 3.37
CA GLY A 67 -2.45 -1.61 4.51
C GLY A 67 -3.71 -2.35 4.14
N GLY A 68 -4.51 -2.62 5.16
CA GLY A 68 -5.72 -3.40 5.00
C GLY A 68 -6.87 -2.63 4.38
N ILE A 69 -7.62 -3.31 3.54
CA ILE A 69 -8.94 -2.90 3.07
C ILE A 69 -9.97 -3.91 3.54
N ALA A 70 -11.15 -3.47 3.95
CA ALA A 70 -12.20 -4.34 4.49
C ALA A 70 -13.57 -4.01 3.92
N PHE A 71 -14.42 -5.02 3.79
CA PHE A 71 -15.82 -4.86 3.46
C PHE A 71 -16.62 -4.73 4.75
N ASN A 72 -17.42 -3.68 4.89
CA ASN A 72 -18.20 -3.46 6.10
C ASN A 72 -19.67 -3.77 5.84
N ARG A 73 -20.28 -4.51 6.77
CA ARG A 73 -21.73 -4.73 6.82
C ARG A 73 -22.29 -4.20 8.12
N LYS A 74 -23.32 -3.39 8.02
CA LYS A 74 -24.14 -2.96 9.15
C LYS A 74 -25.49 -3.63 9.05
N TYR A 75 -25.95 -4.24 10.15
CA TYR A 75 -27.30 -4.75 10.30
C TYR A 75 -27.95 -4.04 11.47
N SER A 76 -29.07 -3.35 11.24
CA SER A 76 -29.88 -2.74 12.29
C SER A 76 -31.14 -3.57 12.47
N LEU A 77 -31.30 -4.17 13.65
CA LEU A 77 -32.46 -4.99 13.98
C LEU A 77 -33.70 -4.11 14.15
N SER A 78 -34.85 -4.63 13.75
CA SER A 78 -36.13 -3.92 13.91
C SER A 78 -36.73 -4.04 15.32
N THR A 79 -36.20 -4.96 16.12
CA THR A 79 -36.63 -5.28 17.49
C THR A 79 -35.41 -5.62 18.35
N PRO A 80 -35.56 -5.69 19.69
CA PRO A 80 -34.49 -6.17 20.55
C PRO A 80 -34.00 -7.57 20.12
N PRO A 81 -32.70 -7.86 20.26
CA PRO A 81 -32.12 -9.11 19.78
C PRO A 81 -32.68 -10.33 20.55
N VAL A 82 -33.14 -11.34 19.81
CA VAL A 82 -33.50 -12.65 20.35
C VAL A 82 -32.42 -13.66 19.96
N LEU A 83 -31.69 -14.16 20.94
CA LEU A 83 -30.59 -15.12 20.70
C LEU A 83 -31.12 -16.49 20.27
N GLY A 84 -30.34 -17.19 19.44
CA GLY A 84 -30.67 -18.54 18.97
C GLY A 84 -31.71 -18.61 17.86
N THR A 85 -32.13 -17.48 17.28
CA THR A 85 -33.09 -17.42 16.17
C THR A 85 -32.74 -16.31 15.17
N SER A 86 -33.47 -16.26 14.05
CA SER A 86 -33.35 -15.24 13.02
C SER A 86 -33.98 -13.92 13.47
N ASN A 87 -33.24 -12.82 13.33
CA ASN A 87 -33.71 -11.49 13.69
C ASN A 87 -33.88 -10.64 12.40
N PRO A 88 -35.07 -10.10 12.10
CA PRO A 88 -35.27 -9.20 10.97
C PRO A 88 -34.40 -7.94 11.10
N ALA A 89 -33.73 -7.56 10.00
CA ALA A 89 -32.79 -6.44 10.01
C ALA A 89 -32.78 -5.69 8.67
N ILE A 90 -32.47 -4.38 8.74
CA ILE A 90 -32.07 -3.59 7.58
C ILE A 90 -30.56 -3.67 7.45
N SER A 91 -30.07 -4.01 6.27
CA SER A 91 -28.63 -4.11 5.99
C SER A 91 -28.12 -2.90 5.21
N ALA A 92 -26.93 -2.42 5.56
CA ALA A 92 -26.18 -1.44 4.80
C ALA A 92 -24.74 -1.96 4.58
N LYS A 93 -24.16 -1.60 3.43
CA LYS A 93 -22.79 -1.93 3.06
C LYS A 93 -21.95 -0.66 3.05
N SER A 94 -20.71 -0.76 3.48
CA SER A 94 -19.71 0.27 3.28
C SER A 94 -18.33 -0.35 3.07
N TYR A 95 -17.37 0.47 2.71
CA TYR A 95 -15.99 0.05 2.46
C TYR A 95 -15.10 0.66 3.55
N GLY A 96 -14.27 -0.18 4.17
CA GLY A 96 -13.45 0.18 5.32
C GLY A 96 -11.99 -0.19 5.14
N GLY A 97 -11.25 -0.06 6.24
CA GLY A 97 -9.79 -0.10 6.28
C GLY A 97 -9.23 1.32 6.44
N VAL A 98 -8.34 1.51 7.42
CA VAL A 98 -7.76 2.83 7.71
C VAL A 98 -7.01 3.33 6.48
N ILE A 99 -6.12 2.49 5.93
CA ILE A 99 -5.36 2.84 4.73
C ILE A 99 -6.26 3.00 3.50
N ARG A 100 -7.33 2.19 3.36
CA ARG A 100 -8.33 2.38 2.30
C ARG A 100 -8.98 3.76 2.38
N ASN A 101 -9.34 4.22 3.58
CA ASN A 101 -9.97 5.52 3.79
C ASN A 101 -8.99 6.67 3.53
N ILE A 102 -7.73 6.54 3.93
CA ILE A 102 -6.67 7.51 3.60
C ILE A 102 -6.51 7.60 2.07
N THR A 103 -6.39 6.44 1.41
CA THR A 103 -6.26 6.33 -0.05
C THR A 103 -7.42 6.98 -0.79
N GLU A 104 -8.67 6.71 -0.36
CA GLU A 104 -9.85 7.34 -0.95
C GLU A 104 -9.81 8.87 -0.82
N ASN A 105 -9.48 9.39 0.36
CA ASN A 105 -9.42 10.84 0.57
C ASN A 105 -8.33 11.50 -0.28
N MET A 106 -7.17 10.86 -0.41
CA MET A 106 -6.10 11.35 -1.29
C MET A 106 -6.53 11.37 -2.75
N ALA A 107 -7.18 10.31 -3.22
CA ALA A 107 -7.70 10.25 -4.58
C ALA A 107 -8.76 11.35 -4.84
N ARG A 108 -9.63 11.62 -3.87
CA ARG A 108 -10.63 12.71 -3.93
C ARG A 108 -10.01 14.10 -3.93
N MET A 109 -8.75 14.23 -3.50
CA MET A 109 -7.96 15.46 -3.55
C MET A 109 -7.03 15.51 -4.77
N ASP A 110 -7.28 14.67 -5.79
CA ASP A 110 -6.51 14.57 -7.03
C ASP A 110 -5.02 14.22 -6.81
N VAL A 111 -4.70 13.50 -5.73
CA VAL A 111 -3.36 12.96 -5.49
C VAL A 111 -3.20 11.64 -6.25
N ASP A 112 -2.12 11.51 -7.03
CA ASP A 112 -1.76 10.24 -7.68
C ASP A 112 -1.29 9.24 -6.61
N VAL A 113 -2.14 8.26 -6.33
CA VAL A 113 -1.97 7.30 -5.25
C VAL A 113 -2.07 5.86 -5.75
N CYS A 114 -1.15 5.02 -5.27
CA CYS A 114 -1.17 3.57 -5.46
C CYS A 114 -1.52 2.87 -4.15
N LEU A 115 -2.37 1.85 -4.21
CA LEU A 115 -2.75 1.04 -3.06
C LEU A 115 -2.13 -0.35 -3.15
N ILE A 116 -1.26 -0.66 -2.19
CA ILE A 116 -0.74 -2.00 -1.94
C ILE A 116 -1.58 -2.63 -0.83
N SER A 117 -2.29 -3.70 -1.18
CA SER A 117 -3.19 -4.41 -0.26
C SER A 117 -3.42 -5.84 -0.75
N ILE A 118 -4.22 -6.61 -0.04
CA ILE A 118 -4.69 -7.93 -0.43
C ILE A 118 -6.22 -8.03 -0.32
N ILE A 119 -6.85 -8.81 -1.20
CA ILE A 119 -8.27 -9.18 -1.17
C ILE A 119 -8.44 -10.68 -1.42
N GLY A 120 -9.57 -11.25 -1.03
CA GLY A 120 -9.93 -12.61 -1.40
C GLY A 120 -10.42 -12.69 -2.86
N ASN A 121 -10.46 -13.91 -3.40
CA ASN A 121 -11.07 -14.17 -4.72
C ASN A 121 -12.61 -14.28 -4.62
N ASP A 122 -13.25 -13.27 -4.08
CA ASP A 122 -14.69 -13.24 -3.80
C ASP A 122 -15.36 -11.96 -4.34
N GLU A 123 -16.69 -11.88 -4.19
CA GLU A 123 -17.47 -10.75 -4.67
C GLU A 123 -17.10 -9.45 -3.93
N SER A 124 -16.95 -9.53 -2.61
CA SER A 124 -16.55 -8.39 -1.76
C SER A 124 -15.21 -7.80 -2.21
N GLY A 125 -14.22 -8.64 -2.52
CA GLY A 125 -12.91 -8.22 -3.00
C GLY A 125 -12.97 -7.54 -4.38
N ARG A 126 -13.75 -8.12 -5.32
CA ARG A 126 -13.97 -7.51 -6.63
C ARG A 126 -14.68 -6.16 -6.52
N GLU A 127 -15.67 -6.07 -5.64
CA GLU A 127 -16.42 -4.84 -5.37
C GLU A 127 -15.51 -3.74 -4.80
N LEU A 128 -14.73 -4.06 -3.75
CA LEU A 128 -13.75 -3.15 -3.15
C LEU A 128 -12.73 -2.62 -4.16
N ARG A 129 -12.11 -3.53 -4.93
CA ARG A 129 -11.12 -3.15 -5.94
C ARG A 129 -11.74 -2.26 -7.01
N SER A 130 -12.94 -2.58 -7.48
CA SER A 130 -13.64 -1.77 -8.49
C SER A 130 -13.94 -0.38 -7.96
N GLN A 131 -14.45 -0.28 -6.72
CA GLN A 131 -14.83 0.98 -6.11
C GLN A 131 -13.63 1.93 -5.96
N ILE A 132 -12.51 1.45 -5.42
CA ILE A 132 -11.33 2.29 -5.21
C ILE A 132 -10.66 2.66 -6.55
N ARG A 133 -10.65 1.74 -7.52
CA ARG A 133 -10.16 2.02 -8.89
C ARG A 133 -10.98 3.10 -9.59
N ASN A 134 -12.31 3.13 -9.39
CA ASN A 134 -13.19 4.14 -9.99
C ASN A 134 -12.93 5.56 -9.43
N LEU A 135 -12.20 5.68 -8.31
CA LEU A 135 -11.72 6.96 -7.78
C LEU A 135 -10.39 7.41 -8.41
N GLY A 136 -9.84 6.66 -9.37
CA GLY A 136 -8.55 6.98 -10.00
C GLY A 136 -7.33 6.38 -9.30
N VAL A 137 -7.53 5.59 -8.24
CA VAL A 137 -6.44 4.91 -7.51
C VAL A 137 -5.83 3.81 -8.36
N ASP A 138 -4.50 3.74 -8.39
CA ASP A 138 -3.79 2.61 -8.96
C ASP A 138 -3.94 1.37 -8.06
N THR A 139 -4.64 0.37 -8.59
CA THR A 139 -4.94 -0.91 -7.93
C THR A 139 -4.18 -2.08 -8.55
N SER A 140 -3.10 -1.80 -9.29
CA SER A 140 -2.25 -2.84 -9.89
C SER A 140 -1.54 -3.68 -8.83
N GLN A 141 -1.28 -3.11 -7.65
CA GLN A 141 -0.60 -3.75 -6.52
C GLN A 141 -1.54 -4.36 -5.47
N ILE A 142 -2.84 -4.51 -5.79
CA ILE A 142 -3.76 -5.26 -4.94
C ILE A 142 -3.69 -6.74 -5.30
N SER A 143 -3.09 -7.53 -4.42
CA SER A 143 -2.96 -8.98 -4.56
C SER A 143 -4.27 -9.71 -4.27
N ILE A 144 -4.43 -10.89 -4.89
CA ILE A 144 -5.57 -11.78 -4.65
C ILE A 144 -5.07 -12.98 -3.85
N SER A 145 -5.60 -13.16 -2.64
CA SER A 145 -5.34 -14.34 -1.82
C SER A 145 -5.91 -15.59 -2.48
N LYS A 146 -5.19 -16.71 -2.34
CA LYS A 146 -5.56 -18.01 -2.92
C LYS A 146 -6.46 -18.82 -1.99
N ASP A 147 -6.44 -18.51 -0.69
CA ASP A 147 -6.98 -19.37 0.37
C ASP A 147 -7.79 -18.63 1.44
N LYS A 148 -7.76 -17.28 1.47
CA LYS A 148 -8.50 -16.49 2.45
C LYS A 148 -9.57 -15.60 1.80
N PRO A 149 -10.73 -15.39 2.48
CA PRO A 149 -11.73 -14.44 2.04
C PRO A 149 -11.26 -13.00 2.26
N THR A 150 -11.87 -12.07 1.53
CA THR A 150 -11.67 -10.63 1.73
C THR A 150 -12.03 -10.25 3.16
N ALA A 151 -11.22 -9.37 3.76
CA ALA A 151 -11.43 -8.90 5.11
C ALA A 151 -12.83 -8.28 5.26
N GLU A 152 -13.52 -8.61 6.34
CA GLU A 152 -14.90 -8.20 6.56
C GLU A 152 -15.13 -7.80 8.02
N TYR A 153 -15.82 -6.67 8.21
CA TYR A 153 -16.34 -6.24 9.50
C TYR A 153 -17.86 -6.21 9.48
N ILE A 154 -18.49 -6.88 10.43
CA ILE A 154 -19.94 -6.90 10.59
C ILE A 154 -20.30 -6.25 11.91
N ALA A 155 -21.18 -5.25 11.87
CA ALA A 155 -21.74 -4.61 13.05
C ALA A 155 -23.25 -4.82 13.10
N ILE A 156 -23.73 -5.43 14.18
CA ILE A 156 -25.15 -5.66 14.45
C ILE A 156 -25.58 -4.68 15.54
N PHE A 157 -26.60 -3.88 15.24
CA PHE A 157 -27.19 -2.90 16.16
C PHE A 157 -28.61 -3.31 16.52
N ASP A 158 -29.04 -3.04 17.75
CA ASP A 158 -30.43 -3.25 18.16
C ASP A 158 -31.37 -2.15 17.63
N ASP A 159 -32.64 -2.23 18.03
CA ASP A 159 -33.70 -1.26 17.69
C ASP A 159 -33.49 0.13 18.30
N LYS A 160 -32.52 0.27 19.20
CA LYS A 160 -32.11 1.54 19.83
C LYS A 160 -30.81 2.10 19.25
N ASN A 161 -30.26 1.47 18.20
CA ASN A 161 -28.96 1.78 17.60
C ASN A 161 -27.75 1.56 18.53
N GLU A 162 -27.89 0.71 19.55
CA GLU A 162 -26.76 0.27 20.37
C GLU A 162 -26.07 -0.94 19.71
N LEU A 163 -24.73 -0.98 19.78
CA LEU A 163 -23.97 -2.09 19.21
C LEU A 163 -24.21 -3.37 20.02
N VAL A 164 -24.82 -4.37 19.39
CA VAL A 164 -25.05 -5.70 19.96
C VAL A 164 -23.81 -6.57 19.78
N MET A 165 -23.27 -6.62 18.56
CA MET A 165 -22.14 -7.48 18.22
C MET A 165 -21.32 -6.91 17.07
N GLY A 166 -20.00 -6.89 17.25
CA GLY A 166 -19.04 -6.66 16.19
C GLY A 166 -18.30 -7.96 15.86
N ILE A 167 -18.25 -8.32 14.58
CA ILE A 167 -17.51 -9.48 14.07
C ILE A 167 -16.42 -8.95 13.15
N ALA A 168 -15.16 -9.30 13.42
CA ALA A 168 -14.02 -8.88 12.62
C ALA A 168 -13.31 -10.11 12.03
N SER A 169 -13.50 -10.34 10.73
CA SER A 169 -12.80 -11.35 9.94
C SER A 169 -11.67 -10.67 9.17
N MET A 170 -10.49 -10.56 9.78
CA MET A 170 -9.38 -9.72 9.28
C MET A 170 -8.08 -10.49 9.04
N ASP A 171 -8.11 -11.81 9.12
CA ASP A 171 -6.93 -12.67 9.10
C ASP A 171 -6.21 -12.70 7.74
N ILE A 172 -6.87 -12.31 6.65
CA ILE A 172 -6.22 -12.09 5.35
C ILE A 172 -5.18 -10.97 5.41
N LEU A 173 -5.32 -9.99 6.30
CA LEU A 173 -4.38 -8.87 6.42
C LEU A 173 -2.99 -9.33 6.90
N ASP A 174 -2.90 -10.47 7.58
CA ASP A 174 -1.62 -11.09 7.96
C ASP A 174 -0.83 -11.60 6.74
N GLN A 175 -1.45 -11.70 5.55
CA GLN A 175 -0.77 -12.03 4.30
C GLN A 175 -0.13 -10.82 3.60
N ILE A 176 -0.26 -9.60 4.16
CA ILE A 176 0.51 -8.43 3.72
C ILE A 176 1.93 -8.54 4.31
N THR A 177 2.69 -9.50 3.79
CA THR A 177 4.02 -9.91 4.28
C THR A 177 5.15 -9.07 3.68
N PRO A 178 6.39 -9.17 4.18
CA PRO A 178 7.56 -8.56 3.56
C PRO A 178 7.74 -8.92 2.07
N SER A 179 7.35 -10.12 1.63
CA SER A 179 7.42 -10.53 0.22
C SER A 179 6.54 -9.65 -0.67
N LEU A 180 5.36 -9.22 -0.19
CA LEU A 180 4.49 -8.32 -0.94
C LEU A 180 5.17 -6.95 -1.15
N ILE A 181 5.93 -6.49 -0.16
CA ILE A 181 6.70 -5.24 -0.23
C ILE A 181 7.83 -5.36 -1.26
N GLU A 182 8.50 -6.51 -1.31
CA GLU A 182 9.55 -6.79 -2.30
C GLU A 182 8.99 -6.85 -3.73
N ASP A 183 7.85 -7.51 -3.93
CA ASP A 183 7.17 -7.58 -5.24
C ASP A 183 6.71 -6.18 -5.72
N SER A 184 6.32 -5.31 -4.79
CA SER A 184 5.88 -3.94 -5.06
C SER A 184 7.00 -2.89 -4.97
N TRP A 185 8.26 -3.32 -4.84
CA TRP A 185 9.40 -2.45 -4.55
C TRP A 185 9.51 -1.25 -5.49
N LEU A 186 9.31 -1.47 -6.79
CA LEU A 186 9.43 -0.43 -7.81
C LEU A 186 8.45 0.73 -7.59
N SER A 187 7.21 0.41 -7.21
CA SER A 187 6.17 1.40 -6.90
C SER A 187 6.51 2.16 -5.61
N ILE A 188 6.97 1.44 -4.58
CA ILE A 188 7.35 2.03 -3.29
C ILE A 188 8.54 2.99 -3.48
N ARG A 189 9.60 2.55 -4.17
CA ARG A 189 10.83 3.32 -4.32
C ARG A 189 10.65 4.60 -5.10
N SER A 190 9.73 4.61 -6.07
CA SER A 190 9.47 5.75 -6.94
C SER A 190 8.49 6.78 -6.34
N SER A 191 8.03 6.54 -5.11
CA SER A 191 7.10 7.43 -4.41
C SER A 191 7.78 8.56 -3.64
N ASP A 192 7.04 9.65 -3.40
CA ASP A 192 7.45 10.70 -2.46
C ASP A 192 7.07 10.34 -1.03
N TRP A 193 5.94 9.64 -0.85
CA TRP A 193 5.41 9.21 0.44
C TRP A 193 4.97 7.75 0.43
N VAL A 194 5.28 7.06 1.53
CA VAL A 194 4.75 5.75 1.89
C VAL A 194 3.92 5.92 3.15
N ILE A 195 2.65 5.53 3.09
CA ILE A 195 1.73 5.61 4.20
C ILE A 195 1.31 4.20 4.57
N LEU A 196 1.46 3.85 5.85
CA LEU A 196 1.06 2.57 6.38
C LEU A 196 0.27 2.72 7.69
N ASP A 197 -0.36 1.64 8.11
CA ASP A 197 -1.04 1.57 9.40
C ASP A 197 -0.54 0.35 10.21
N CYS A 198 -0.86 0.34 11.50
CA CYS A 198 -0.55 -0.79 12.36
C CYS A 198 -1.50 -2.00 12.20
N ASN A 199 -2.31 -2.07 11.13
CA ASN A 199 -2.96 -3.33 10.74
C ASN A 199 -1.98 -4.29 10.05
N LEU A 200 -0.84 -3.79 9.56
CA LEU A 200 0.22 -4.61 9.00
C LEU A 200 0.87 -5.52 10.05
N PRO A 201 1.37 -6.70 9.65
CA PRO A 201 2.29 -7.49 10.47
C PRO A 201 3.52 -6.67 10.87
N LYS A 202 4.07 -6.96 12.06
CA LYS A 202 5.22 -6.23 12.61
C LYS A 202 6.43 -6.33 11.68
N GLU A 203 6.71 -7.52 11.17
CA GLU A 203 7.80 -7.79 10.24
C GLU A 203 7.67 -7.00 8.93
N THR A 204 6.44 -6.71 8.48
CA THR A 204 6.19 -5.90 7.28
C THR A 204 6.49 -4.43 7.55
N ILE A 205 6.09 -3.91 8.72
CA ILE A 205 6.42 -2.54 9.14
C ILE A 205 7.95 -2.40 9.24
N GLU A 206 8.62 -3.35 9.90
CA GLU A 206 10.08 -3.37 10.04
C GLU A 206 10.78 -3.39 8.68
N LYS A 207 10.30 -4.22 7.73
CA LYS A 207 10.86 -4.25 6.37
C LYS A 207 10.75 -2.91 5.64
N ILE A 208 9.61 -2.23 5.75
CA ILE A 208 9.44 -0.91 5.12
C ILE A 208 10.39 0.12 5.73
N LEU A 209 10.57 0.10 7.06
CA LEU A 209 11.46 1.01 7.77
C LEU A 209 12.95 0.71 7.47
N GLU A 210 13.33 -0.55 7.31
CA GLU A 210 14.66 -0.96 6.84
C GLU A 210 14.94 -0.41 5.43
N ILE A 211 13.97 -0.58 4.52
CA ILE A 211 14.06 -0.05 3.15
C ILE A 211 14.21 1.48 3.17
N LYS A 212 13.47 2.17 4.03
CA LYS A 212 13.50 3.62 4.19
C LYS A 212 14.89 4.16 4.53
N GLU A 213 15.72 3.41 5.26
CA GLU A 213 17.10 3.84 5.61
C GLU A 213 17.93 4.23 4.37
N ASN A 214 17.67 3.58 3.24
CA ASN A 214 18.38 3.79 1.98
C ASN A 214 17.50 4.45 0.89
N ALA A 215 16.28 4.86 1.23
CA ALA A 215 15.32 5.46 0.31
C ALA A 215 15.13 6.97 0.56
N ASN A 216 14.43 7.63 -0.37
CA ASN A 216 14.14 9.07 -0.30
C ASN A 216 12.68 9.38 0.06
N PHE A 217 11.77 8.41 -0.06
CA PHE A 217 10.37 8.64 0.28
C PHE A 217 10.23 8.94 1.76
N MET A 218 9.23 9.72 2.15
CA MET A 218 8.85 9.92 3.55
C MET A 218 7.90 8.82 4.02
N VAL A 219 7.93 8.48 5.30
CA VAL A 219 7.07 7.46 5.91
C VAL A 219 6.11 8.11 6.89
N ALA A 220 4.81 7.89 6.67
CA ALA A 220 3.78 8.19 7.64
C ALA A 220 3.11 6.92 8.16
N VAL A 221 2.86 6.83 9.46
CA VAL A 221 2.23 5.67 10.10
C VAL A 221 1.03 6.06 10.94
N ASP A 222 -0.08 5.35 10.79
CA ASP A 222 -1.26 5.46 11.67
C ASP A 222 -1.29 4.30 12.68
N THR A 223 -1.41 4.61 13.98
CA THR A 223 -1.37 3.61 15.05
C THR A 223 -2.63 2.76 15.19
N VAL A 224 -3.76 3.18 14.62
CA VAL A 224 -5.06 2.50 14.56
C VAL A 224 -5.75 2.25 15.92
N SER A 225 -5.04 1.64 16.87
CA SER A 225 -5.52 1.35 18.22
C SER A 225 -4.38 0.99 19.16
N VAL A 226 -4.61 1.09 20.48
CA VAL A 226 -3.64 0.75 21.53
C VAL A 226 -3.04 -0.66 21.36
N SER A 227 -3.85 -1.62 20.91
CA SER A 227 -3.38 -2.99 20.68
C SER A 227 -2.46 -3.09 19.46
N LYS A 228 -2.81 -2.38 18.38
CA LYS A 228 -2.08 -2.41 17.11
C LYS A 228 -0.80 -1.58 17.15
N ALA A 229 -0.80 -0.47 17.88
CA ALA A 229 0.39 0.35 18.12
C ALA A 229 1.60 -0.47 18.63
N LYS A 230 1.36 -1.55 19.38
CA LYS A 230 2.40 -2.50 19.84
C LYS A 230 3.15 -3.23 18.73
N ARG A 231 2.66 -3.16 17.48
CA ARG A 231 3.35 -3.70 16.30
C ARG A 231 4.45 -2.78 15.78
N LEU A 232 4.50 -1.52 16.23
CA LEU A 232 5.63 -0.65 15.93
C LEU A 232 6.91 -1.20 16.55
N PRO A 233 8.06 -1.06 15.87
CA PRO A 233 9.35 -1.36 16.48
C PRO A 233 9.69 -0.34 17.57
N SER A 234 10.63 -0.69 18.45
CA SER A 234 11.09 0.22 19.50
C SER A 234 11.87 1.43 18.95
N ASN A 235 12.49 1.28 17.78
CA ASN A 235 13.14 2.39 17.08
C ASN A 235 12.19 2.99 16.03
N LEU A 236 11.74 4.22 16.27
CA LEU A 236 10.85 4.95 15.37
C LEU A 236 11.60 5.96 14.48
N SER A 237 12.94 5.95 14.46
CA SER A 237 13.75 6.98 13.78
C SER A 237 13.51 7.10 12.27
N GLN A 238 12.95 6.06 11.64
CA GLN A 238 12.64 6.03 10.21
C GLN A 238 11.18 6.42 9.90
N ILE A 239 10.38 6.76 10.91
CA ILE A 239 9.02 7.27 10.75
C ILE A 239 9.08 8.80 10.74
N ASP A 240 8.73 9.42 9.61
CA ASP A 240 8.74 10.88 9.46
C ASP A 240 7.50 11.53 10.09
N ILE A 241 6.33 10.86 10.02
CA ILE A 241 5.08 11.30 10.66
C ILE A 241 4.40 10.12 11.35
N LEU A 242 4.04 10.29 12.62
CA LEU A 242 3.25 9.32 13.37
C LEU A 242 1.89 9.92 13.71
N PHE A 243 0.81 9.36 13.17
CA PHE A 243 -0.57 9.67 13.54
C PHE A 243 -0.97 8.77 14.69
N THR A 244 -1.09 9.37 15.87
CA THR A 244 -1.44 8.66 17.11
C THR A 244 -2.28 9.52 18.02
N ASN A 245 -3.25 8.92 18.70
CA ASN A 245 -3.99 9.59 19.76
C ASN A 245 -3.33 9.37 21.14
N LYS A 246 -3.87 10.01 22.18
CA LYS A 246 -3.30 9.97 23.53
C LYS A 246 -3.23 8.56 24.11
N ASP A 247 -4.21 7.70 23.81
CA ASP A 247 -4.27 6.36 24.38
C ASP A 247 -3.35 5.38 23.64
N GLU A 248 -3.06 5.66 22.37
CA GLU A 248 -2.17 4.89 21.51
C GLU A 248 -0.68 5.21 21.71
N ALA A 249 -0.35 6.38 22.25
CA ALA A 249 1.00 6.83 22.57
C ALA A 249 1.56 6.14 23.83
N ILE A 250 1.83 4.84 23.72
CA ILE A 250 2.30 3.93 24.78
C ILE A 250 3.82 3.86 24.96
#